data_AF-A0A1F8QAK2-F1
#
_entry.id   AF-A0A1F8QAK2-F1
#
_cell.length_a   1.000
_cell.length_b   1.000
_cell.length_c   1.000
_cell.angle_alpha   90.00
_cell.angle_beta   90.00
_cell.angle_gamma   90.00
#
_symmetry.space_group_name_H-M   'P 1'
#
loop_
_entity.id
_entity.type
_entity.pdbx_description
1 polymer ?
#
loop_
_entity_poly.entity_id
_entity_poly.type
_entity_poly.pdbx_seq_one_letter_code
_entity_poly.pdbx_strand_id
1 'polypeptide(L)'
;MKELPFMDEQYRLWLLLSQTRSAVFKARHKKFGQYLHPNQAAALVNIWAYHGRTTPASLARQLFLEPHSASELIIRMEKKG
;
A
#
# COMPACT_ATOMS: atom_id res chain seq x y z
N MET A 1 -21.49 32.61 -2.50
CA MET A 1 -20.86 31.36 -1.99
C MET A 1 -20.94 30.33 -3.10
N LYS A 2 -19.83 29.71 -3.52
CA LYS A 2 -19.90 28.60 -4.47
C LYS A 2 -20.57 27.42 -3.76
N GLU A 3 -21.71 26.96 -4.24
CA GLU A 3 -22.32 25.72 -3.77
C GLU A 3 -21.33 24.58 -3.99
N LEU A 4 -20.93 23.93 -2.90
CA LEU A 4 -20.10 22.73 -2.98
C LEU A 4 -20.98 21.62 -3.55
N PRO A 5 -20.44 20.80 -4.48
CA PRO A 5 -21.20 19.69 -5.03
C PRO A 5 -21.65 18.78 -3.88
N PHE A 6 -22.92 18.39 -3.90
CA PHE A 6 -23.45 17.40 -2.97
C PHE A 6 -22.68 16.10 -3.17
N MET A 7 -21.82 15.76 -2.22
CA MET A 7 -21.16 14.46 -2.18
C MET A 7 -22.09 13.48 -1.47
N ASP A 8 -22.42 12.37 -2.14
CA ASP A 8 -23.08 11.27 -1.47
C ASP A 8 -22.23 10.74 -0.29
N GLU A 9 -22.87 10.04 0.63
CA GLU A 9 -22.23 9.56 1.85
C GLU A 9 -21.12 8.55 1.56
N GLN A 10 -21.33 7.69 0.56
CA GLN A 10 -20.37 6.66 0.14
C GLN A 10 -19.09 7.29 -0.43
N TYR A 11 -19.23 8.37 -1.20
CA TYR A 11 -18.12 9.12 -1.75
C TYR A 11 -17.34 9.85 -0.66
N ARG A 12 -18.02 10.42 0.34
CA ARG A 12 -17.34 11.02 1.51
C ARG A 12 -16.54 9.99 2.28
N LEU A 13 -17.09 8.79 2.49
CA LEU A 13 -16.38 7.70 3.14
C LEU A 13 -15.15 7.27 2.33
N TRP A 14 -15.31 7.08 1.01
CA TRP A 14 -14.19 6.76 0.12
C TRP A 14 -13.09 7.83 0.17
N LEU A 15 -13.48 9.11 0.20
CA LEU A 15 -12.55 10.23 0.28
C LEU A 15 -11.78 10.21 1.60
N LEU A 16 -12.46 9.99 2.73
CA LEU A 16 -11.82 9.89 4.05
C LEU A 16 -10.84 8.71 4.12
N LEU A 17 -11.21 7.54 3.59
CA LEU A 17 -10.32 6.38 3.50
C LEU A 17 -9.08 6.69 2.64
N SER A 18 -9.28 7.34 1.49
CA SER A 18 -8.21 7.72 0.57
C SER A 18 -7.25 8.75 1.17
N GLN A 19 -7.78 9.76 1.85
CA GLN A 19 -7.00 10.78 2.54
C GLN A 19 -6.21 10.19 3.71
N THR A 20 -6.85 9.34 4.52
CA THR A 20 -6.21 8.65 5.64
C THR A 20 -5.06 7.78 5.15
N ARG A 21 -5.29 6.94 4.12
CA ARG A 21 -4.24 6.14 3.50
C ARG A 21 -3.08 7.01 3.01
N SER A 22 -3.38 8.11 2.33
CA SER A 22 -2.37 9.04 1.80
C SER A 22 -1.56 9.71 2.90
N ALA A 23 -2.19 10.14 3.99
CA ALA A 23 -1.52 10.75 5.13
C ALA A 23 -0.56 9.77 5.81
N VAL A 24 -1.00 8.53 6.05
CA VAL A 24 -0.15 7.46 6.62
C VAL A 24 1.02 7.14 5.69
N PHE A 25 0.78 7.04 4.38
CA PHE A 25 1.84 6.82 3.38
C PHE A 25 2.89 7.94 3.40
N LYS A 26 2.46 9.20 3.40
CA LYS A 26 3.36 10.37 3.46
C LYS A 26 4.17 10.38 4.75
N ALA A 27 3.54 10.11 5.90
CA ALA A 27 4.23 10.06 7.19
C ALA A 27 5.30 8.95 7.22
N ARG A 28 4.97 7.75 6.71
CA ARG A 28 5.92 6.63 6.63
C ARG A 28 7.05 6.90 5.64
N HIS A 29 6.73 7.45 4.47
CA HIS A 29 7.73 7.81 3.47
C HIS A 29 8.67 8.92 3.96
N LYS A 30 8.17 9.91 4.71
CA LYS A 30 9.02 10.94 5.32
C LYS A 30 10.06 10.34 6.28
N LYS A 31 9.71 9.27 7.01
CA LYS A 31 10.59 8.66 8.01
C LYS A 31 11.52 7.58 7.43
N PHE A 32 11.05 6.82 6.46
CA PHE A 32 11.75 5.62 5.97
C PHE A 32 11.85 5.52 4.44
N GLY A 33 11.30 6.48 3.71
CA GLY A 33 11.19 6.44 2.25
C GLY A 33 12.51 6.42 1.51
N GLN A 34 13.58 6.95 2.13
CA GLN A 34 14.94 6.88 1.60
C GLN A 34 15.51 5.46 1.59
N TYR A 35 15.00 4.57 2.45
CA TYR A 35 15.45 3.19 2.56
C TYR A 35 14.52 2.22 1.84
N LEU A 36 13.21 2.43 1.97
CA LEU A 36 12.24 1.45 1.50
C LEU A 36 10.95 2.10 0.99
N HIS A 37 10.52 1.72 -0.21
CA HIS A 37 9.22 2.12 -0.72
C HIS A 37 8.11 1.51 0.16
N PRO A 38 7.01 2.22 0.47
CA PRO A 38 5.98 1.72 1.40
C PRO A 38 5.40 0.35 1.03
N ASN A 39 5.24 0.03 -0.26
CA ASN A 39 4.79 -1.29 -0.68
C ASN A 39 5.83 -2.39 -0.41
N GLN A 40 7.12 -2.08 -0.51
CA GLN A 40 8.19 -3.01 -0.14
C GLN A 40 8.18 -3.26 1.37
N ALA A 41 7.96 -2.21 2.17
CA ALA A 41 7.79 -2.33 3.62
C ALA A 41 6.58 -3.20 3.98
N ALA A 42 5.43 -2.96 3.33
CA ALA A 42 4.23 -3.76 3.54
C ALA A 42 4.42 -5.23 3.14
N ALA A 43 5.19 -5.49 2.07
CA ALA A 43 5.55 -6.83 1.66
C ALA A 43 6.43 -7.55 2.70
N LEU A 44 7.49 -6.89 3.20
CA LEU A 44 8.33 -7.46 4.26
C LEU A 44 7.53 -7.76 5.54
N VAL A 45 6.64 -6.86 5.94
CA VAL A 45 5.77 -7.09 7.10
C VAL A 45 4.87 -8.31 6.89
N ASN A 46 4.28 -8.49 5.71
CA ASN A 46 3.50 -9.69 5.41
C ASN A 46 4.38 -10.94 5.44
N ILE A 47 5.51 -10.96 4.72
CA ILE A 47 6.43 -12.09 4.70
C ILE A 47 6.84 -12.49 6.13
N TRP A 48 7.17 -11.52 6.98
CA TRP A 48 7.48 -11.74 8.38
C TRP A 48 6.30 -12.32 9.16
N ALA A 49 5.11 -11.71 9.05
CA ALA A 49 3.90 -12.14 9.75
C ALA A 49 3.45 -13.56 9.37
N TYR A 50 3.72 -13.99 8.14
CA TYR A 50 3.43 -15.34 7.65
C TYR A 50 4.62 -16.29 7.76
N HIS A 51 5.66 -15.94 8.53
CA HIS A 51 6.86 -16.77 8.74
C HIS A 51 7.52 -17.23 7.42
N GLY A 52 7.62 -16.35 6.44
CA GLY A 52 8.18 -16.64 5.13
C GLY A 52 7.23 -17.41 4.19
N ARG A 53 6.07 -17.88 4.67
CA ARG A 53 5.10 -18.67 3.89
C ARG A 53 4.13 -17.78 3.11
N THR A 54 4.68 -16.81 2.38
CA THR A 54 3.92 -15.91 1.50
C THR A 54 4.19 -16.30 0.04
N THR A 55 3.13 -16.41 -0.75
CA THR A 55 3.21 -16.50 -2.22
C THR A 55 2.90 -15.14 -2.85
N PRO A 56 3.38 -14.85 -4.07
CA PRO A 56 3.02 -13.61 -4.79
C PRO A 56 1.50 -13.40 -4.87
N ALA A 57 0.72 -14.47 -5.07
CA ALA A 57 -0.74 -14.42 -5.11
C ALA A 57 -1.39 -14.12 -3.74
N SER A 58 -0.80 -14.59 -2.63
CA SER A 58 -1.26 -14.20 -1.29
C SER A 58 -0.96 -12.74 -1.00
N LEU A 59 0.23 -12.28 -1.42
CA LEU A 59 0.67 -10.90 -1.21
C LEU A 59 -0.16 -9.91 -2.03
N ALA A 60 -0.48 -10.25 -3.28
CA ALA A 60 -1.37 -9.48 -4.14
C ALA A 60 -2.72 -9.25 -3.46
N ARG A 61 -3.31 -10.31 -2.90
CA ARG A 61 -4.59 -10.23 -2.16
C ARG A 61 -4.49 -9.37 -0.91
N GLN A 62 -3.44 -9.55 -0.10
CA GLN A 62 -3.26 -8.82 1.17
C GLN A 62 -2.99 -7.33 0.96
N LEU A 63 -2.26 -6.98 -0.09
CA LEU A 63 -1.89 -5.60 -0.39
C LEU A 63 -2.82 -4.93 -1.40
N PHE A 64 -3.86 -5.64 -1.84
CA PHE A 64 -4.77 -5.18 -2.90
C PHE A 64 -4.00 -4.71 -4.15
N LEU A 65 -2.98 -5.50 -4.55
CA LEU A 65 -2.17 -5.26 -5.72
C LEU A 65 -2.60 -6.18 -6.86
N GLU A 66 -2.44 -5.68 -8.08
CA GLU A 66 -2.51 -6.54 -9.26
C GLU A 66 -1.44 -7.65 -9.19
N PRO A 67 -1.72 -8.85 -9.70
CA PRO A 67 -0.78 -9.98 -9.66
C PRO A 67 0.59 -9.64 -10.25
N HIS A 68 0.62 -8.95 -11.40
CA HIS A 68 1.87 -8.53 -12.04
C HIS A 68 2.65 -7.52 -11.17
N SER A 69 1.94 -6.58 -10.53
CA SER A 69 2.54 -5.59 -9.64
C SER A 69 3.17 -6.23 -8.40
N ALA A 70 2.53 -7.26 -7.83
CA ALA A 70 3.08 -8.02 -6.71
C ALA A 70 4.33 -8.80 -7.11
N SER A 71 4.33 -9.47 -8.27
CA SER A 71 5.50 -10.18 -8.78
C SER A 71 6.69 -9.24 -9.04
N GLU A 72 6.46 -8.11 -9.71
CA GLU A 72 7.51 -7.11 -9.93
C GLU A 72 8.04 -6.52 -8.62
N LEU A 73 7.17 -6.31 -7.62
CA LEU A 73 7.57 -5.84 -6.31
C LEU A 73 8.56 -6.79 -5.66
N ILE A 74 8.28 -8.09 -5.69
CA ILE A 74 9.18 -9.13 -5.16
C ILE A 74 10.49 -9.16 -5.93
N ILE A 75 10.46 -9.17 -7.26
CA ILE A 75 11.67 -9.15 -8.09
C ILE A 75 12.55 -7.94 -7.76
N ARG A 76 11.96 -6.75 -7.59
CA ARG A 76 12.69 -5.53 -7.20
C ARG A 76 13.25 -5.60 -5.78
N MET A 77 12.58 -6.30 -4.87
CA MET A 77 13.07 -6.51 -3.50
C MET A 77 14.24 -7.48 -3.51
N GLU A 78 14.11 -8.64 -4.15
CA GLU A 78 15.17 -9.65 -4.26
C GLU A 78 16.47 -9.07 -4.86
N LYS A 79 16.35 -8.24 -5.91
CA LYS A 79 17.52 -7.56 -6.51
C LYS A 79 18.26 -6.61 -5.55
N LYS A 80 17.63 -6.16 -4.47
CA LYS A 80 18.23 -5.28 -3.47
C LYS A 80 18.86 -6.05 -2.29
N GLY A 81 18.67 -7.37 -2.21
CA GLY A 81 18.99 -8.20 -1.04
C GLY A 81 17.93 -8.13 0.05
#